data_AF-A0A954UWR6-F1
#
_entry.id   AF-A0A954UWR6-F1
#
_cell.length_a   1.000
_cell.length_b   1.000
_cell.length_c   1.000
_cell.angle_alpha   90.00
_cell.angle_beta   90.00
_cell.angle_gamma   90.00
#
_symmetry.space_group_name_H-M   'P 1'
#
loop_
_entity.id
_entity.type
_entity.pdbx_description
1 polymer ?
#
loop_
_entity_poly.entity_id
_entity_poly.type
_entity_poly.pdbx_seq_one_letter_code
_entity_poly.pdbx_strand_id
1 'polypeptide(L)'
;LVCQGMTPDEVFAEYLAMKPGLGWVHIKDYRRGSAANRLEHIDEASLKNFVPADLGDAGHESILRDLKEELPKIDKRMKKFGAPGVVFDLEPHVKGGGQFGGFSGPDGFGVALRGLCRVLDYVGIDYHLTDFDDILQRRGG
;
A
#
# COMPACT_ATOMS: atom_id res chain seq x y z
N LEU A 1 8.89 5.10 -0.52
CA LEU A 1 9.91 5.12 -1.58
C LEU A 1 9.82 6.39 -2.44
N VAL A 2 8.65 6.70 -3.01
CA VAL A 2 8.46 7.96 -3.78
C VAL A 2 8.75 9.22 -2.96
N CYS A 3 8.30 9.28 -1.70
CA CYS A 3 8.60 10.38 -0.78
C CYS A 3 10.10 10.57 -0.49
N GLN A 4 10.94 9.56 -0.77
CA GLN A 4 12.40 9.59 -0.63
C GLN A 4 13.10 9.92 -1.97
N GLY A 5 12.34 10.25 -3.02
CA GLY A 5 12.87 10.63 -4.32
C GLY A 5 12.95 9.50 -5.36
N MET A 6 12.54 8.26 -5.04
CA MET A 6 12.57 7.15 -6.01
C MET A 6 11.47 7.26 -7.05
N THR A 7 11.85 7.18 -8.33
CA THR A 7 10.95 7.17 -9.50
C THR A 7 10.04 5.95 -9.48
N PRO A 8 8.89 5.98 -10.19
CA PRO A 8 8.03 4.80 -10.30
C PRO A 8 8.78 3.55 -10.77
N ASP A 9 9.71 3.68 -11.71
CA ASP A 9 10.52 2.57 -12.23
C ASP A 9 11.48 2.01 -11.16
N GLU A 10 12.10 2.87 -10.37
CA GLU A 10 12.93 2.43 -9.23
C GLU A 10 12.08 1.74 -8.15
N VAL A 11 10.87 2.25 -7.87
CA VAL A 11 9.93 1.60 -6.95
C VAL A 11 9.52 0.22 -7.46
N PHE A 12 9.27 0.09 -8.76
CA PHE A 12 8.93 -1.19 -9.39
C PHE A 12 10.11 -2.17 -9.33
N ALA A 13 11.35 -1.70 -9.50
CA ALA A 13 12.54 -2.53 -9.37
C ALA A 13 12.71 -3.08 -7.93
N GLU A 14 12.49 -2.25 -6.91
CA GLU A 14 12.49 -2.70 -5.50
C GLU A 14 11.39 -3.74 -5.24
N TYR A 15 10.20 -3.51 -5.79
CA TYR A 15 9.11 -4.49 -5.74
C TYR A 15 9.52 -5.85 -6.34
N LEU A 16 10.13 -5.85 -7.54
CA LEU A 16 10.59 -7.08 -8.19
C LEU A 16 11.63 -7.83 -7.35
N ALA A 17 12.55 -7.09 -6.73
CA ALA A 17 13.56 -7.66 -5.84
C ALA A 17 12.93 -8.32 -4.59
N MET A 18 11.86 -7.72 -4.05
CA MET A 18 11.13 -8.25 -2.90
C MET A 18 10.13 -9.36 -3.25
N LYS A 19 9.66 -9.43 -4.50
CA LYS A 19 8.58 -10.32 -4.96
C LYS A 19 8.70 -11.78 -4.49
N PRO A 20 9.88 -12.43 -4.53
CA PRO A 20 10.02 -13.82 -4.05
C PRO A 20 9.64 -14.00 -2.58
N GLY A 21 9.84 -12.98 -1.74
CA GLY A 21 9.57 -13.00 -0.30
C GLY A 21 8.24 -12.35 0.12
N LEU A 22 7.46 -11.81 -0.82
CA LEU A 22 6.21 -11.11 -0.50
C LEU A 22 5.18 -12.02 0.19
N GLY A 23 4.35 -11.40 1.03
CA GLY A 23 3.27 -12.08 1.75
C GLY A 23 2.31 -11.10 2.43
N TRP A 24 2.85 -9.97 2.89
CA TRP A 24 2.10 -8.85 3.43
C TRP A 24 2.53 -7.58 2.68
N VAL A 25 1.56 -6.84 2.15
CA VAL A 25 1.78 -5.62 1.38
C VAL A 25 1.20 -4.44 2.14
N HIS A 26 2.03 -3.46 2.48
CA HIS A 26 1.55 -2.18 3.01
C HIS A 26 1.22 -1.25 1.85
N ILE A 27 0.04 -0.65 1.89
CA ILE A 27 -0.46 0.27 0.87
C ILE A 27 -0.33 1.70 1.38
N LYS A 28 0.52 2.46 0.71
CA LYS A 28 0.85 3.85 1.01
C LYS A 28 1.35 4.51 -0.27
N ASP A 29 0.79 5.66 -0.62
CA ASP A 29 1.23 6.39 -1.81
C ASP A 29 1.47 7.86 -1.51
N TYR A 30 2.24 8.49 -2.40
CA TYR A 30 2.73 9.84 -2.29
C TYR A 30 2.71 10.48 -3.67
N ARG A 31 2.16 11.69 -3.75
CA ARG A 31 2.18 12.48 -4.97
C ARG A 31 3.38 13.41 -4.96
N ARG A 32 4.23 13.30 -5.97
CA ARG A 32 5.40 14.17 -6.14
C ARG A 32 4.93 15.59 -6.42
N GLY A 33 5.43 16.53 -5.62
CA GLY A 33 5.36 17.96 -5.96
C GLY A 33 6.31 18.26 -7.13
N SER A 34 6.04 19.34 -7.87
CA SER A 34 6.80 19.75 -9.06
C SER A 34 8.26 20.16 -8.81
N ALA A 35 8.78 20.05 -7.58
CA ALA A 35 10.10 20.55 -7.17
C ALA A 35 10.89 19.57 -6.27
N ALA A 36 10.61 18.27 -6.33
CA ALA A 36 11.28 17.29 -5.47
C ALA A 36 12.70 16.97 -5.97
N ASN A 37 13.67 17.84 -5.64
CA ASN A 37 15.08 17.43 -5.54
C ASN A 37 15.21 16.37 -4.45
N ARG A 38 16.22 15.49 -4.56
CA ARG A 38 16.54 14.47 -3.54
C ARG A 38 16.84 15.17 -2.20
N LEU A 39 15.86 15.22 -1.30
CA LEU A 39 15.98 15.91 -0.01
C LEU A 39 16.77 15.02 0.96
N GLU A 40 17.88 15.53 1.53
CA GLU A 40 18.62 14.88 2.61
C GLU A 40 17.90 14.96 3.97
N HIS A 41 16.90 15.84 4.10
CA HIS A 41 16.10 16.04 5.31
C HIS A 41 14.60 16.05 4.96
N ILE A 42 13.79 15.34 5.76
CA ILE A 42 12.33 15.27 5.58
C ILE A 42 11.74 16.64 5.92
N ASP A 43 11.43 17.43 4.91
CA ASP A 43 10.67 18.67 5.06
C ASP A 43 9.24 18.35 5.51
N GLU A 44 8.77 18.91 6.63
CA GLU A 44 7.41 18.69 7.13
C GLU A 44 6.33 19.11 6.11
N ALA A 45 6.63 20.04 5.20
CA ALA A 45 5.72 20.39 4.11
C ALA A 45 5.56 19.26 3.09
N SER A 46 6.58 18.42 2.90
CA SER A 46 6.52 17.25 2.02
C SER A 46 5.52 16.21 2.56
N LEU A 47 5.34 16.13 3.88
CA LEU A 47 4.45 15.19 4.55
C LEU A 47 2.95 15.42 4.28
N LYS A 48 2.58 16.46 3.54
CA LYS A 48 1.19 16.75 3.11
C LYS A 48 0.80 16.04 1.81
N ASN A 49 1.74 15.44 1.09
CA ASN A 49 1.46 14.86 -0.23
C ASN A 49 1.19 13.34 -0.18
N PHE A 50 0.98 12.77 1.00
CA PHE A 50 0.46 11.41 1.10
C PHE A 50 -0.97 11.38 0.57
N VAL A 51 -1.21 10.43 -0.33
CA VAL A 51 -2.47 10.30 -1.06
C VAL A 51 -2.87 8.82 -1.15
N PRO A 52 -4.15 8.54 -1.44
CA PRO A 52 -4.58 7.20 -1.81
C PRO A 52 -3.80 6.62 -3.00
N ALA A 53 -3.74 5.28 -3.07
CA ALA A 53 -2.99 4.53 -4.08
C ALA A 53 -3.43 4.76 -5.53
N ASP A 54 -4.62 5.31 -5.76
CA ASP A 54 -5.13 5.67 -7.09
C ASP A 54 -4.76 7.09 -7.52
N LEU A 55 -4.13 7.88 -6.65
CA LEU A 55 -3.78 9.29 -6.90
C LEU A 55 -2.28 9.59 -6.77
N GLY A 56 -1.48 8.63 -6.33
CA GLY A 56 -0.05 8.81 -6.09
C GLY A 56 0.82 8.32 -7.24
N ASP A 57 2.12 8.51 -7.08
CA ASP A 57 3.12 8.28 -8.11
C ASP A 57 3.99 7.03 -7.83
N ALA A 58 3.58 6.14 -6.91
CA ALA A 58 4.33 4.91 -6.62
C ALA A 58 4.15 3.80 -7.66
N GLY A 59 3.21 3.94 -8.59
CA GLY A 59 2.97 2.93 -9.62
C GLY A 59 2.25 1.69 -9.10
N HIS A 60 1.33 1.85 -8.13
CA HIS A 60 0.54 0.73 -7.58
C HIS A 60 -0.18 -0.07 -8.67
N GLU A 61 -0.68 0.57 -9.70
CA GLU A 61 -1.31 -0.12 -10.83
C GLU A 61 -0.38 -1.17 -11.46
N SER A 62 0.86 -0.78 -11.77
CA SER A 62 1.81 -1.65 -12.47
C SER A 62 2.33 -2.75 -11.55
N ILE A 63 2.58 -2.42 -10.28
CA ILE A 63 2.94 -3.39 -9.24
C ILE A 63 1.84 -4.44 -9.07
N LEU A 64 0.58 -4.01 -8.94
CA LEU A 64 -0.54 -4.92 -8.70
C LEU A 64 -0.86 -5.76 -9.93
N ARG A 65 -0.75 -5.19 -11.13
CA ARG A 65 -0.88 -5.93 -12.39
C ARG A 65 0.14 -7.08 -12.49
N ASP A 66 1.40 -6.84 -12.15
CA ASP A 66 2.42 -7.90 -12.11
C ASP A 66 2.16 -8.91 -10.97
N LEU A 67 1.80 -8.40 -9.79
CA LEU A 67 1.56 -9.24 -8.61
C LEU A 67 0.41 -10.21 -8.81
N LYS A 68 -0.62 -9.82 -9.58
CA LYS A 68 -1.80 -10.64 -9.87
C LYS A 68 -1.45 -12.07 -10.30
N GLU A 69 -0.44 -12.23 -11.15
CA GLU A 69 -0.04 -13.54 -11.67
C GLU A 69 0.60 -14.44 -10.60
N GLU A 70 1.19 -13.85 -9.56
CA GLU A 70 1.87 -14.56 -8.47
C GLU A 70 0.99 -14.71 -7.21
N LEU A 71 -0.09 -13.93 -7.08
CA LEU A 71 -0.97 -13.94 -5.92
C LEU A 71 -1.42 -15.35 -5.50
N PRO A 72 -1.87 -16.27 -6.39
CA PRO A 72 -2.30 -17.59 -5.97
C PRO A 72 -1.19 -18.42 -5.32
N LYS A 73 0.06 -18.27 -5.78
CA LYS A 73 1.22 -18.98 -5.22
C LYS A 73 1.58 -18.41 -3.86
N ILE A 74 1.58 -17.08 -3.74
CA ILE A 74 1.89 -16.38 -2.48
C ILE A 74 0.80 -16.70 -1.45
N ASP A 75 -0.48 -16.64 -1.82
CA ASP A 75 -1.62 -16.95 -0.95
C ASP A 75 -1.50 -18.36 -0.36
N LYS A 76 -1.25 -19.36 -1.21
CA LYS A 76 -1.04 -20.75 -0.78
C LYS A 76 0.13 -20.87 0.19
N ARG A 77 1.24 -20.16 -0.06
CA ARG A 77 2.41 -20.15 0.82
C ARG A 77 2.09 -19.52 2.17
N MET A 78 1.42 -18.38 2.19
CA MET A 78 1.06 -17.67 3.42
C MET A 78 0.09 -18.47 4.27
N LYS A 79 -0.91 -19.12 3.65
CA LYS A 79 -1.82 -20.06 4.34
C LYS A 79 -1.08 -21.23 4.97
N LYS A 80 -0.07 -21.78 4.28
CA LYS A 80 0.79 -22.84 4.84
C LYS A 80 1.56 -22.37 6.09
N PHE A 81 1.88 -21.08 6.18
CA PHE A 81 2.52 -20.48 7.36
C PHE A 81 1.53 -20.06 8.46
N GLY A 82 0.23 -20.34 8.30
CA GLY A 82 -0.81 -20.03 9.29
C GLY A 82 -1.38 -18.61 9.17
N ALA A 83 -1.02 -17.85 8.13
CA ALA A 83 -1.65 -16.58 7.85
C ALA A 83 -3.00 -16.76 7.10
N PRO A 84 -3.90 -15.77 7.10
CA PRO A 84 -5.17 -15.84 6.36
C PRO A 84 -5.02 -15.95 4.83
N GLY A 85 -3.85 -15.59 4.30
CA GLY A 85 -3.58 -15.45 2.87
C GLY A 85 -2.58 -14.33 2.62
N VAL A 86 -2.61 -13.75 1.42
CA VAL A 86 -1.93 -12.47 1.17
C VAL A 86 -2.71 -11.34 1.85
N VAL A 87 -2.04 -10.51 2.64
CA VAL A 87 -2.66 -9.40 3.36
C VAL A 87 -2.23 -8.07 2.75
N PHE A 88 -3.21 -7.22 2.48
CA PHE A 88 -3.00 -5.83 2.08
C PHE A 88 -3.43 -4.95 3.23
N ASP A 89 -2.49 -4.27 3.86
CA ASP A 89 -2.75 -3.41 5.02
C ASP A 89 -2.58 -1.93 4.65
N LEU A 90 -3.48 -1.10 5.15
CA LEU A 90 -3.49 0.32 4.82
C LEU A 90 -2.59 1.08 5.80
N GLU A 91 -1.60 1.79 5.27
CA GLU A 91 -0.76 2.71 6.05
C GLU A 91 -0.73 4.10 5.39
N PRO A 92 -1.87 4.80 5.21
CA PRO A 92 -1.98 5.75 4.10
C PRO A 92 -1.58 7.21 4.43
N HIS A 93 -1.48 7.57 5.71
CA HIS A 93 -1.08 8.91 6.22
C HIS A 93 -1.70 10.14 5.52
N VAL A 94 -2.92 10.05 5.02
CA VAL A 94 -3.54 11.05 4.11
C VAL A 94 -3.86 12.40 4.76
N LYS A 95 -3.77 12.53 6.09
CA LYS A 95 -3.97 13.81 6.81
C LYS A 95 -2.67 14.45 7.29
N GLY A 96 -1.55 13.76 7.14
CA GLY A 96 -0.24 14.28 7.51
C GLY A 96 0.72 13.14 7.82
N GLY A 97 1.89 13.17 7.24
CA GLY A 97 3.01 12.30 7.62
C GLY A 97 3.76 12.82 8.86
N GLY A 98 4.81 12.08 9.24
CA GLY A 98 5.75 12.42 10.30
C GLY A 98 6.95 11.48 10.22
N GLN A 99 8.09 11.92 10.74
CA GLN A 99 9.33 11.13 10.74
C GLN A 99 9.16 9.77 11.45
N PHE A 100 8.26 9.70 12.44
CA PHE A 100 7.98 8.51 13.23
C PHE A 100 6.60 7.89 12.94
N GLY A 101 5.94 8.31 11.86
CA GLY A 101 4.59 7.88 11.51
C GLY A 101 3.71 9.07 11.13
N GLY A 102 2.59 8.77 10.47
CA GLY A 102 1.61 9.78 10.06
C GLY A 102 0.19 9.43 10.49
N PHE A 103 -0.74 10.32 10.19
CA PHE A 103 -2.13 10.26 10.62
C PHE A 103 -3.09 10.25 9.42
N SER A 104 -4.14 9.46 9.54
CA SER A 104 -5.25 9.43 8.58
C SER A 104 -6.60 9.69 9.24
N GLY A 105 -6.80 9.22 10.48
CA GLY A 105 -8.12 9.15 11.11
C GLY A 105 -9.09 8.20 10.38
N PRO A 106 -10.25 7.90 10.98
CA PRO A 106 -11.22 6.94 10.40
C PRO A 106 -11.69 7.31 8.99
N ASP A 107 -11.92 8.59 8.75
CA ASP A 107 -12.33 9.12 7.45
C ASP A 107 -11.22 9.03 6.39
N GLY A 108 -9.97 9.31 6.78
CA GLY A 108 -8.81 9.15 5.89
C GLY A 108 -8.56 7.69 5.52
N PHE A 109 -8.74 6.76 6.46
CA PHE A 109 -8.73 5.32 6.16
C PHE A 109 -9.83 4.94 5.16
N GLY A 110 -11.05 5.47 5.33
CA GLY A 110 -12.14 5.24 4.37
C GLY A 110 -11.82 5.74 2.96
N VAL A 111 -11.18 6.90 2.84
CA VAL A 111 -10.74 7.45 1.54
C VAL A 111 -9.64 6.57 0.92
N ALA A 112 -8.64 6.17 1.69
CA ALA A 112 -7.55 5.33 1.23
C ALA A 112 -8.02 3.94 0.81
N LEU A 113 -8.93 3.33 1.57
CA LEU A 113 -9.53 2.04 1.25
C LEU A 113 -10.24 2.07 -0.10
N ARG A 114 -11.10 3.07 -0.33
CA ARG A 114 -11.77 3.24 -1.63
C ARG A 114 -10.78 3.44 -2.78
N GLY A 115 -9.65 4.11 -2.52
CA GLY A 115 -8.57 4.26 -3.49
C GLY A 115 -7.93 2.92 -3.86
N LEU A 116 -7.58 2.11 -2.86
CA LEU A 116 -7.06 0.76 -3.08
C LEU A 116 -8.06 -0.11 -3.85
N CYS A 117 -9.33 -0.14 -3.44
CA CYS A 117 -10.39 -0.89 -4.15
C CYS A 117 -10.46 -0.51 -5.63
N ARG A 118 -10.43 0.79 -5.96
CA ARG A 118 -10.43 1.24 -7.37
C ARG A 118 -9.28 0.66 -8.17
N VAL A 119 -8.07 0.62 -7.61
CA VAL A 119 -6.92 0.04 -8.31
C VAL A 119 -7.07 -1.47 -8.45
N LEU A 120 -7.49 -2.18 -7.41
CA LEU A 120 -7.71 -3.63 -7.42
C LEU A 120 -8.78 -4.03 -8.45
N ASP A 121 -9.91 -3.32 -8.46
CA ASP A 121 -11.00 -3.50 -9.43
C ASP A 121 -10.49 -3.27 -10.86
N TYR A 122 -9.69 -2.21 -11.06
CA TYR A 122 -9.13 -1.88 -12.37
C TYR A 122 -8.16 -2.95 -12.90
N VAL A 123 -7.32 -3.53 -12.05
CA VAL A 123 -6.41 -4.62 -12.45
C VAL A 123 -7.07 -6.01 -12.41
N GLY A 124 -8.30 -6.09 -11.89
CA GLY A 124 -9.08 -7.31 -11.77
C GLY A 124 -8.49 -8.28 -10.74
N ILE A 125 -8.13 -7.80 -9.56
CA ILE A 125 -7.78 -8.62 -8.38
C ILE A 125 -8.99 -8.66 -7.46
N ASP A 126 -9.55 -9.85 -7.24
CA ASP A 126 -10.59 -10.06 -6.25
C ASP A 126 -10.02 -9.89 -4.83
N TYR A 127 -10.84 -9.33 -3.93
CA TYR A 127 -10.44 -9.10 -2.54
C TYR A 127 -11.59 -9.34 -1.58
N HIS A 128 -11.22 -9.65 -0.33
CA HIS A 128 -12.12 -9.68 0.81
C HIS A 128 -11.78 -8.50 1.72
N LEU A 129 -12.76 -7.65 2.02
CA LEU A 129 -12.58 -6.57 2.98
C LEU A 129 -12.88 -7.10 4.38
N THR A 130 -11.98 -6.82 5.34
CA THR A 130 -12.21 -7.24 6.73
C THR A 130 -13.56 -6.73 7.21
N ASP A 131 -14.44 -7.65 7.57
CA ASP A 131 -15.77 -7.37 8.07
C ASP A 131 -15.88 -7.60 9.59
N PHE A 132 -17.09 -7.54 10.13
CA PHE A 132 -17.29 -7.72 11.57
C PHE A 132 -17.11 -9.17 12.02
N ASP A 133 -17.43 -10.14 11.17
CA ASP A 133 -17.27 -11.57 11.50
C ASP A 133 -15.79 -11.93 11.58
N ASP A 134 -14.96 -11.40 10.69
CA ASP A 134 -13.51 -11.51 10.78
C ASP A 134 -12.98 -10.96 12.11
N ILE A 135 -13.51 -9.81 12.56
CA ILE A 135 -13.12 -9.20 13.83
C ILE A 135 -13.52 -10.09 15.00
N LEU A 136 -14.73 -10.65 14.98
CA LEU A 136 -15.21 -11.56 16.02
C LEU A 136 -14.32 -12.81 16.10
N GLN A 137 -13.95 -13.39 14.97
CA GLN A 137 -13.05 -14.55 14.91
C GLN A 137 -11.67 -14.26 15.53
N ARG A 138 -11.14 -13.05 15.32
CA ARG A 138 -9.81 -12.63 15.84
C ARG A 138 -9.82 -12.30 17.33
N ARG A 139 -10.96 -11.90 17.91
CA ARG A 139 -11.04 -11.52 19.33
C ARG A 139 -10.80 -12.68 20.29
N GLY A 140 -10.96 -13.93 19.82
CA GLY A 140 -11.04 -15.10 20.69
C GLY A 140 -12.35 -15.06 21.46
N GLY A 141 -13.20 -16.09 21.30
CA GLY A 141 -14.50 -16.18 21.97
C GLY A 141 -14.39 -16.12 23.49
#